data_AF-A0A543LJX4-F1
#
_entry.id   AF-A0A543LJX4-F1
#
_cell.length_a   1.000
_cell.length_b   1.000
_cell.length_c   1.000
_cell.angle_alpha   90.00
_cell.angle_beta   90.00
_cell.angle_gamma   90.00
#
_symmetry.space_group_name_H-M   'P 1'
#
loop_
_entity.id
_entity.type
_entity.pdbx_description
1 polymer ?
#
loop_
_entity_poly.entity_id
_entity_poly.type
_entity_poly.pdbx_seq_one_letter_code
_entity_poly.pdbx_strand_id
1 'polypeptide(L)'
;MKLFSFPAASLEKAIHKRILTLPSPHKEWFTERWAQKPYKKAFVENKAMTLVTLVAKGKTWDDATFAEAMQDWDVTFYEAEAEVLRPLIQGDGLLQLMQKNLPPERVQALLDKLTLRRDAIAAASTTSPEVPASQGQ
;
A
#
# COMPACT_ATOMS: atom_id res chain seq x y z
N MET A 1 1.91 10.51 21.32
CA MET A 1 3.11 10.56 20.45
C MET A 1 2.84 11.54 19.32
N LYS A 2 3.73 12.50 19.03
CA LYS A 2 3.59 13.43 17.89
C LYS A 2 3.80 12.60 16.62
N LEU A 3 2.73 12.23 15.92
CA LEU A 3 2.83 11.62 14.60
C LEU A 3 3.67 12.54 13.73
N PHE A 4 4.57 11.94 12.97
CA PHE A 4 5.36 12.64 11.98
C PHE A 4 4.42 13.47 11.09
N SER A 5 4.61 14.79 11.02
CA SER A 5 3.69 15.68 10.30
C SER A 5 4.14 15.81 8.85
N PHE A 6 3.78 14.82 8.04
CA PHE A 6 3.89 14.96 6.59
C PHE A 6 2.70 15.76 6.06
N PRO A 7 2.90 16.70 5.12
CA PRO A 7 1.78 17.42 4.52
C PRO A 7 0.87 16.45 3.74
N ALA A 8 -0.31 16.15 4.31
CA ALA A 8 -1.30 15.25 3.72
C ALA A 8 -1.66 15.64 2.27
N ALA A 9 -1.81 16.94 2.01
CA ALA A 9 -2.09 17.46 0.68
C ALA A 9 -0.99 17.13 -0.36
N SER A 10 0.28 17.09 0.07
CA SER A 10 1.40 16.71 -0.80
C SER A 10 1.38 15.20 -1.09
N LEU A 11 1.08 14.40 -0.07
CA LEU A 11 0.92 12.94 -0.21
C LEU A 11 -0.24 12.60 -1.15
N GLU A 12 -1.40 13.24 -0.94
CA GLU A 12 -2.58 13.09 -1.80
C GLU A 12 -2.29 13.45 -3.26
N LYS A 13 -1.60 14.56 -3.50
CA LYS A 13 -1.21 14.97 -4.86
C LYS A 13 -0.24 13.99 -5.51
N ALA A 14 0.73 13.47 -4.76
CA ALA A 14 1.69 12.50 -5.26
C ALA A 14 1.00 11.17 -5.61
N ILE A 15 0.13 10.66 -4.72
CA ILE A 15 -0.71 9.49 -4.96
C ILE A 15 -1.57 9.71 -6.20
N HIS A 16 -2.24 10.87 -6.29
CA HIS A 16 -3.09 11.16 -7.44
C HIS A 16 -2.33 11.14 -8.77
N LYS A 17 -1.14 11.76 -8.82
CA LYS A 17 -0.27 11.71 -10.00
C LYS A 17 0.12 10.28 -10.36
N ARG A 18 0.40 9.42 -9.37
CA ARG A 18 0.78 8.02 -9.59
C ARG A 18 -0.36 7.19 -10.15
N ILE A 19 -1.59 7.41 -9.68
CA ILE A 19 -2.78 6.75 -10.24
C ILE A 19 -2.89 7.00 -11.74
N LEU A 20 -2.62 8.23 -12.19
CA LEU A 20 -2.71 8.59 -13.60
C LEU A 20 -1.68 7.87 -14.49
N THR A 21 -0.57 7.41 -13.90
CA THR A 21 0.52 6.67 -14.59
C THR A 21 0.39 5.15 -14.46
N LEU A 22 -0.58 4.63 -13.72
CA LEU A 22 -0.79 3.19 -13.61
C LEU A 22 -1.25 2.60 -14.96
N PRO A 23 -0.86 1.35 -15.28
CA PRO A 23 -1.46 0.61 -16.38
C PRO A 23 -2.91 0.22 -16.07
N SER A 24 -3.71 -0.01 -17.11
CA SER A 24 -5.00 -0.71 -16.94
C SER A 24 -4.74 -2.19 -16.59
N PRO A 25 -5.58 -2.80 -15.73
CA PRO A 25 -6.82 -2.29 -15.15
C PRO A 25 -6.66 -1.48 -13.84
N HIS A 26 -5.44 -1.35 -13.31
CA HIS A 26 -5.18 -0.73 -11.99
C HIS A 26 -5.57 0.74 -11.93
N LYS A 27 -5.30 1.49 -13.00
CA LYS A 27 -5.68 2.89 -13.12
C LYS A 27 -7.18 3.11 -12.95
N GLU A 28 -8.00 2.32 -13.64
CA GLU A 28 -9.45 2.48 -13.67
C GLU A 28 -10.05 2.13 -12.31
N TRP A 29 -9.66 0.97 -11.77
CA TRP A 29 -10.09 0.50 -10.45
C TRP A 29 -9.78 1.53 -9.35
N PHE A 30 -8.56 2.09 -9.38
CA PHE A 30 -8.13 3.03 -8.36
C PHE A 30 -8.78 4.40 -8.57
N THR A 31 -8.94 4.88 -9.81
CA THR A 31 -9.58 6.17 -10.10
C THR A 31 -11.02 6.22 -9.60
N GLU A 32 -11.80 5.15 -9.83
CA GLU A 32 -13.19 5.03 -9.35
C GLU A 32 -13.26 5.14 -7.81
N ARG A 33 -12.38 4.44 -7.10
CA ARG A 33 -12.33 4.44 -5.63
C ARG A 33 -11.75 5.74 -5.08
N TRP A 34 -10.78 6.34 -5.77
CA TRP A 34 -10.17 7.60 -5.38
C TRP A 34 -11.15 8.79 -5.45
N ALA A 35 -12.15 8.71 -6.33
CA ALA A 35 -13.25 9.69 -6.36
C ALA A 35 -14.14 9.61 -5.11
N GLN A 36 -14.18 8.45 -4.43
CA GLN A 36 -14.94 8.27 -3.20
C GLN A 36 -14.19 8.89 -2.02
N LYS A 37 -14.70 10.03 -1.50
CA LYS A 37 -14.16 10.71 -0.31
C LYS A 37 -13.81 9.78 0.87
N PRO A 38 -14.69 8.83 1.30
CA PRO A 38 -14.36 7.97 2.44
C PRO A 38 -13.19 7.03 2.13
N TYR A 39 -13.13 6.46 0.92
CA TYR A 39 -12.03 5.60 0.51
C TYR A 39 -10.71 6.38 0.44
N LYS A 40 -10.70 7.53 -0.24
CA LYS A 40 -9.52 8.38 -0.37
C LYS A 40 -8.97 8.76 1.00
N LYS A 41 -9.83 9.19 1.92
CA LYS A 41 -9.44 9.56 3.29
C LYS A 41 -8.82 8.37 4.02
N ALA A 42 -9.49 7.22 4.04
CA ALA A 42 -8.99 6.01 4.69
C ALA A 42 -7.67 5.51 4.08
N PHE A 43 -7.52 5.58 2.76
CA PHE A 43 -6.28 5.21 2.07
C PHE A 43 -5.12 6.12 2.49
N VAL A 44 -5.35 7.44 2.49
CA VAL A 44 -4.30 8.41 2.84
C VAL A 44 -3.92 8.28 4.30
N GLU A 45 -4.88 8.23 5.22
CA GLU A 45 -4.63 8.22 6.67
C GLU A 45 -4.09 6.87 7.17
N ASN A 46 -4.74 5.76 6.81
CA ASN A 46 -4.43 4.46 7.41
C ASN A 46 -3.33 3.70 6.64
N LYS A 47 -3.18 3.96 5.34
CA LYS A 47 -2.21 3.25 4.49
C LYS A 47 -1.01 4.13 4.17
N ALA A 48 -1.22 5.21 3.42
CA ALA A 48 -0.12 6.00 2.90
C ALA A 48 0.63 6.79 3.99
N MET A 49 -0.07 7.41 4.94
CA MET A 49 0.56 8.18 6.02
C MET A 49 1.35 7.27 6.98
N THR A 50 0.82 6.08 7.28
CA THR A 50 1.52 5.07 8.07
C THR A 50 2.80 4.62 7.36
N LEU A 51 2.73 4.35 6.05
CA LEU A 51 3.91 4.04 5.23
C LEU A 51 4.96 5.15 5.29
N VAL A 52 4.55 6.41 5.10
CA VAL A 52 5.45 7.57 5.21
C VAL A 52 6.10 7.62 6.58
N THR A 53 5.35 7.34 7.65
CA THR A 53 5.87 7.31 9.01
C THR A 53 6.89 6.19 9.19
N LEU A 54 6.61 4.98 8.70
CA LEU A 54 7.53 3.84 8.73
C LEU A 54 8.83 4.15 7.98
N VAL A 55 8.74 4.79 6.81
CA VAL A 55 9.91 5.20 6.03
C VAL A 55 10.71 6.31 6.72
N ALA A 56 10.03 7.33 7.24
CA ALA A 56 10.66 8.51 7.82
C ALA A 56 11.31 8.22 9.18
N LYS A 57 10.63 7.46 10.03
CA LYS A 57 11.07 7.14 11.40
C LYS A 57 11.79 5.80 11.48
N GLY A 58 11.56 4.91 10.52
CA GLY A 58 12.19 3.60 10.45
C GLY A 58 13.69 3.72 10.61
N LYS A 59 14.37 4.64 9.94
CA LYS A 59 15.83 4.82 10.09
C LYS A 59 16.33 5.17 11.51
N THR A 60 15.46 5.65 12.39
CA THR A 60 15.81 6.02 13.79
C THR A 60 15.36 4.99 14.82
N TRP A 61 14.51 4.05 14.42
CA TRP A 61 13.98 3.02 15.31
C TRP A 61 14.92 1.82 15.38
N ASP A 62 14.96 1.17 16.54
CA ASP A 62 15.48 -0.18 16.68
C ASP A 62 14.55 -1.20 15.99
N ASP A 63 15.04 -2.43 15.82
CA ASP A 63 14.32 -3.48 15.10
C ASP A 63 13.03 -3.91 15.79
N ALA A 64 12.97 -3.88 17.13
CA ALA A 64 11.77 -4.25 17.87
C ALA A 64 10.66 -3.20 17.68
N THR A 65 11.00 -1.92 17.79
CA THR A 65 10.05 -0.82 17.54
C THR A 65 9.54 -0.83 16.09
N PHE A 66 10.42 -1.11 15.12
CA PHE A 66 10.02 -1.21 13.72
C PHE A 66 9.10 -2.41 13.45
N ALA A 67 9.41 -3.56 14.04
CA ALA A 67 8.58 -4.76 13.92
C ALA A 67 7.19 -4.54 14.54
N GLU A 68 7.10 -3.93 15.73
CA GLU A 68 5.82 -3.59 16.36
C GLU A 68 5.00 -2.64 15.48
N ALA A 69 5.61 -1.59 14.92
CA ALA A 69 4.92 -0.68 14.02
C ALA A 69 4.46 -1.35 12.71
N MET A 70 5.22 -2.33 12.20
CA MET A 70 4.84 -3.15 11.04
C MET A 70 3.66 -4.10 11.34
N GLN A 71 3.55 -4.55 12.59
CA GLN A 71 2.41 -5.35 13.07
C GLN A 71 1.17 -4.48 13.30
N ASP A 72 1.33 -3.31 13.91
CA ASP A 72 0.24 -2.32 14.12
C ASP A 72 -0.33 -1.82 12.78
N TRP A 73 0.51 -1.78 11.75
CA TRP A 73 0.07 -1.58 10.37
C TRP A 73 -0.63 -2.82 9.78
N ASP A 74 -1.72 -3.25 10.42
CA ASP A 74 -2.55 -4.39 10.04
C ASP A 74 -3.57 -4.00 8.96
N VAL A 75 -3.06 -3.65 7.77
CA VAL A 75 -3.87 -3.33 6.60
C VAL A 75 -3.55 -4.27 5.44
N THR A 76 -4.53 -4.51 4.57
CA THR A 76 -4.35 -5.27 3.34
C THR A 76 -4.34 -4.34 2.12
N PHE A 77 -3.65 -4.75 1.06
CA PHE A 77 -3.48 -3.97 -0.16
C PHE A 77 -4.08 -4.70 -1.35
N TYR A 78 -4.87 -3.98 -2.14
CA TYR A 78 -5.15 -4.40 -3.50
C TYR A 78 -3.91 -4.20 -4.37
N GLU A 79 -3.78 -4.97 -5.44
CA GLU A 79 -2.62 -4.87 -6.35
C GLU A 79 -2.41 -3.44 -6.87
N ALA A 80 -3.50 -2.78 -7.28
CA ALA A 80 -3.47 -1.38 -7.70
C ALA A 80 -2.98 -0.42 -6.60
N GLU A 81 -3.24 -0.72 -5.32
CA GLU A 81 -2.73 0.07 -4.19
C GLU A 81 -1.24 -0.16 -3.96
N ALA A 82 -0.80 -1.41 -4.04
CA ALA A 82 0.60 -1.77 -3.93
C ALA A 82 1.43 -1.09 -5.04
N GLU A 83 0.93 -1.07 -6.29
CA GLU A 83 1.59 -0.43 -7.42
C GLU A 83 1.75 1.09 -7.26
N VAL A 84 0.81 1.75 -6.55
CA VAL A 84 0.92 3.18 -6.22
C VAL A 84 1.94 3.45 -5.11
N LEU A 85 2.00 2.56 -4.12
CA LEU A 85 2.84 2.74 -2.93
C LEU A 85 4.29 2.24 -3.12
N ARG A 86 4.51 1.21 -3.96
CA ARG A 86 5.84 0.66 -4.30
C ARG A 86 6.87 1.71 -4.66
N PRO A 87 6.64 2.63 -5.62
CA PRO A 87 7.63 3.63 -5.97
C PRO A 87 7.95 4.57 -4.79
N LEU A 88 6.98 4.85 -3.92
CA LEU A 88 7.21 5.63 -2.71
C LEU A 88 8.16 4.92 -1.72
N ILE A 89 8.19 3.58 -1.71
CA ILE A 89 9.11 2.76 -0.90
C ILE A 89 10.47 2.59 -1.58
N GLN A 90 10.52 2.62 -2.91
CA GLN A 90 11.76 2.55 -3.68
C GLN A 90 12.51 3.89 -3.80
N GLY A 91 11.96 4.96 -3.21
CA GLY A 91 12.64 6.25 -3.14
C GLY A 91 12.31 7.17 -4.29
N ASP A 92 11.18 6.94 -4.95
CA ASP A 92 10.67 7.86 -5.95
C ASP A 92 10.30 9.20 -5.32
N GLY A 93 10.98 10.25 -5.78
CA GLY A 93 10.68 11.69 -5.66
C GLY A 93 10.27 12.21 -4.28
N LEU A 94 9.06 11.84 -3.84
CA LEU A 94 8.43 12.33 -2.62
C LEU A 94 9.14 11.87 -1.34
N LEU A 95 9.52 10.59 -1.26
CA LEU A 95 10.11 10.01 -0.03
C LEU A 95 11.62 9.78 -0.13
N GLN A 96 12.24 10.14 -1.26
CA GLN A 96 13.68 9.93 -1.51
C GLN A 96 14.57 10.45 -0.38
N LEU A 97 14.32 11.67 0.09
CA LEU A 97 15.09 12.28 1.19
C LEU A 97 14.85 11.59 2.53
N MET A 98 13.66 11.02 2.71
CA MET A 98 13.22 10.41 3.96
C MET A 98 13.85 9.03 4.15
N GLN A 99 14.01 8.30 3.05
CA GLN A 99 14.69 7.00 2.95
C GLN A 99 16.21 7.08 3.05
N LYS A 100 16.78 8.28 3.01
CA LYS A 100 18.22 8.45 3.19
C LYS A 100 18.61 7.82 4.53
N ASN A 101 19.35 6.71 4.45
CA ASN A 101 19.78 5.83 5.56
C ASN A 101 18.73 4.84 6.11
N LEU A 102 17.64 4.55 5.40
CA LEU A 102 16.76 3.45 5.77
C LEU A 102 17.47 2.11 5.41
N PRO A 103 17.59 1.17 6.36
CA PRO A 103 18.20 -0.12 6.08
C PRO A 103 17.49 -0.86 4.94
N PRO A 104 18.23 -1.51 4.03
CA PRO A 104 17.66 -2.20 2.87
C PRO A 104 16.72 -3.33 3.27
N GLU A 105 16.97 -3.99 4.40
CA GLU A 105 16.08 -5.01 4.97
C GLU A 105 14.69 -4.45 5.32
N ARG A 106 14.62 -3.20 5.80
CA ARG A 106 13.35 -2.53 6.13
C ARG A 106 12.61 -2.08 4.89
N VAL A 107 13.33 -1.62 3.87
CA VAL A 107 12.76 -1.36 2.53
C VAL A 107 12.14 -2.64 2.00
N GLN A 108 12.88 -3.76 2.06
CA GLN A 108 12.39 -5.06 1.59
C GLN A 108 11.17 -5.53 2.40
N ALA A 109 11.17 -5.38 3.73
CA ALA A 109 10.03 -5.73 4.57
C ALA A 109 8.76 -4.91 4.24
N LEU A 110 8.91 -3.62 3.90
CA LEU A 110 7.80 -2.78 3.46
C LEU A 110 7.26 -3.22 2.09
N LEU A 111 8.14 -3.56 1.14
CA LEU A 111 7.76 -4.09 -0.17
C LEU A 111 7.09 -5.46 -0.06
N ASP A 112 7.59 -6.31 0.83
CA ASP A 112 7.01 -7.61 1.15
C ASP A 112 5.61 -7.43 1.73
N LYS A 113 5.42 -6.54 2.72
CA LYS A 113 4.10 -6.23 3.30
C LYS A 113 3.07 -5.76 2.27
N LEU A 114 3.47 -4.95 1.28
CA LEU A 114 2.57 -4.56 0.17
C LEU A 114 2.15 -5.76 -0.69
N THR A 115 3.02 -6.77 -0.78
CA THR A 115 2.80 -7.99 -1.56
C THR A 115 2.08 -9.07 -0.73
N LEU A 116 2.21 -9.04 0.60
CA LEU A 116 1.87 -10.14 1.50
C LEU A 116 0.37 -10.48 1.56
N ARG A 117 -0.58 -9.65 1.09
CA ARG A 117 -2.02 -10.04 1.06
C ARG A 117 -2.88 -9.41 -0.05
N ARG A 118 -3.00 -10.14 -1.16
CA ARG A 118 -4.29 -10.67 -1.68
C ARG A 118 -4.16 -12.06 -2.33
N ASP A 119 -2.96 -12.59 -2.57
CA ASP A 119 -2.79 -13.92 -3.18
C ASP A 119 -3.56 -15.04 -2.42
N ALA A 120 -3.58 -14.98 -1.08
CA ALA A 120 -4.38 -15.89 -0.23
C ALA A 120 -5.91 -15.73 -0.37
N ILE A 121 -6.41 -14.58 -0.83
CA ILE A 121 -7.85 -14.29 -1.01
C ILE A 121 -8.26 -14.42 -2.48
N ALA A 122 -7.34 -14.18 -3.42
CA ALA A 122 -7.52 -14.43 -4.86
C ALA A 122 -7.57 -15.92 -5.15
N ALA A 123 -6.68 -16.72 -4.54
CA ALA A 123 -6.76 -18.19 -4.58
C ALA A 123 -8.11 -18.72 -4.05
N ALA A 124 -8.73 -18.03 -3.10
CA ALA A 124 -10.06 -18.36 -2.57
C ALA A 124 -11.24 -17.80 -3.41
N SER A 125 -10.99 -16.85 -4.31
CA SER A 125 -12.03 -16.22 -5.15
C SER A 125 -12.12 -16.86 -6.55
N THR A 126 -11.07 -17.57 -7.00
CA THR A 126 -11.09 -18.34 -8.27
C THR A 126 -11.67 -19.74 -8.15
N THR A 127 -12.01 -20.21 -6.94
CA THR A 127 -12.88 -21.37 -6.76
C THR A 127 -14.34 -20.94 -6.73
N SER A 128 -14.86 -20.43 -7.84
CA SER A 128 -16.29 -20.64 -8.09
C SER A 128 -16.47 -22.15 -8.30
N PRO A 129 -17.30 -22.86 -7.52
CA PRO A 129 -17.72 -24.19 -7.90
C PRO A 129 -18.57 -24.01 -9.16
N GLU A 130 -17.95 -24.22 -10.33
CA GLU A 130 -18.69 -24.54 -11.54
C GLU A 130 -19.54 -25.76 -11.18
N VAL A 131 -20.84 -25.53 -11.03
CA VAL A 131 -21.84 -26.58 -10.89
C VAL A 131 -21.88 -27.25 -12.25
N PRO A 132 -21.43 -28.51 -12.43
CA PRO A 132 -21.68 -29.19 -13.68
C PRO A 132 -23.19 -29.46 -13.73
N ALA A 133 -23.84 -28.72 -14.61
CA ALA A 133 -25.21 -28.94 -15.00
C ALA A 133 -25.39 -30.39 -15.47
N SER A 134 -26.43 -31.00 -14.93
CA SER A 134 -27.16 -32.16 -15.42
C SER A 134 -26.81 -32.64 -16.84
N GLN A 135 -26.37 -33.89 -16.95
CA GLN A 135 -26.74 -34.73 -18.09
C GLN A 135 -27.55 -35.92 -17.58
N GLY A 136 -28.84 -35.91 -17.92
CA GLY A 136 -29.64 -37.12 -17.93
C GLY A 136 -29.38 -37.90 -19.21
N GLN A 137 -29.27 -39.22 -19.09
CA GLN A 137 -30.10 -40.21 -19.77
C GLN A 137 -29.88 -41.57 -19.11
#